data_AF-A0A193CCG1-F1
#
_entry.id   AF-A0A193CCG1-F1
#
_cell.length_a   1.000
_cell.length_b   1.000
_cell.length_c   1.000
_cell.angle_alpha   90.00
_cell.angle_beta   90.00
_cell.angle_gamma   90.00
#
_symmetry.space_group_name_H-M   'P 1'
#
loop_
_entity.id
_entity.type
_entity.pdbx_description
1 polymer ?
#
loop_
_entity_poly.entity_id
_entity_poly.type
_entity_poly.pdbx_seq_one_letter_code
_entity_poly.pdbx_strand_id
1 'polypeptide(L)'
;MSDEVMREPLDERYGLVGVRDLEEYAEALDRLLERGRRERFAALLSEAEAYAAAELLGRFAQLEPHGALNQLAASLASRLYSRLGA
;
A
#
# COMPACT_ATOMS: atom_id res chain seq x y z
N MET A 1 -17.85 -28.18 -11.38
CA MET A 1 -16.40 -28.28 -11.57
C MET A 1 -15.82 -26.93 -11.18
N SER A 2 -15.27 -26.85 -9.98
CA SER A 2 -14.72 -25.61 -9.44
C SER A 2 -13.30 -25.45 -9.97
N ASP A 3 -13.05 -24.35 -10.69
CA ASP A 3 -11.70 -23.91 -11.00
C ASP A 3 -11.02 -23.49 -9.68
N GLU A 4 -10.33 -24.45 -9.06
CA GLU A 4 -9.33 -24.21 -8.03
C GLU A 4 -8.11 -23.56 -8.71
N VAL A 5 -8.26 -22.30 -9.10
CA VAL A 5 -7.11 -21.45 -9.41
C VAL A 5 -6.31 -21.36 -8.13
N MET A 6 -5.15 -22.03 -8.11
CA MET A 6 -4.07 -21.87 -7.15
C MET A 6 -3.71 -20.37 -7.09
N ARG A 7 -4.46 -19.59 -6.32
CA ARG A 7 -4.07 -18.25 -5.93
C ARG A 7 -2.86 -18.46 -5.04
N GLU A 8 -1.66 -18.26 -5.61
CA GLU A 8 -0.49 -17.98 -4.80
C GLU A 8 -0.91 -16.99 -3.71
N PRO A 9 -0.62 -17.26 -2.43
CA PRO A 9 -0.89 -16.33 -1.35
C PRO A 9 -0.41 -14.95 -1.77
N LEU A 10 -1.24 -13.92 -1.62
CA LEU A 10 -0.90 -12.56 -2.08
C LEU A 10 0.45 -12.10 -1.52
N ASP A 11 0.79 -12.55 -0.32
CA ASP A 11 2.07 -12.31 0.33
C ASP A 11 3.26 -12.90 -0.45
N GLU A 12 3.14 -14.08 -1.06
CA GLU A 12 4.21 -14.66 -1.89
C GLU A 12 4.40 -13.83 -3.15
N ARG A 13 3.30 -13.52 -3.83
CA ARG A 13 3.30 -12.74 -5.08
C ARG A 13 3.92 -11.34 -4.91
N TYR A 14 3.70 -10.72 -3.75
CA TYR A 14 4.19 -9.39 -3.44
C TYR A 14 5.45 -9.38 -2.56
N GLY A 15 6.04 -10.55 -2.30
CA GLY A 15 7.34 -10.66 -1.62
C GLY A 15 7.31 -10.34 -0.12
N LEU A 16 6.17 -10.55 0.54
CA LEU A 16 5.98 -10.37 1.98
C LEU A 16 6.21 -11.67 2.78
N VAL A 17 6.33 -12.81 2.12
CA VAL A 17 6.62 -14.09 2.79
C VAL A 17 8.04 -14.12 3.35
N GLY A 18 8.15 -14.60 4.60
CA GLY A 18 9.43 -14.81 5.27
C GLY A 18 10.03 -13.56 5.93
N VAL A 19 9.34 -12.42 5.87
CA VAL A 19 9.66 -11.20 6.62
C VAL A 19 9.57 -11.46 8.12
N ARG A 20 10.60 -11.10 8.86
CA ARG A 20 10.79 -11.54 10.26
C ARG A 20 10.51 -10.46 11.28
N ASP A 21 10.58 -9.19 10.87
CA ASP A 21 10.36 -8.05 11.73
C ASP A 21 9.74 -6.85 10.98
N LEU A 22 9.49 -5.80 11.76
CA LEU A 22 8.79 -4.60 11.29
C LEU A 22 9.63 -3.77 10.31
N GLU A 23 10.96 -3.81 10.43
CA GLU A 23 11.87 -3.06 9.57
C GLU A 23 11.95 -3.72 8.19
N GLU A 24 12.15 -5.05 8.16
CA GLU A 24 12.08 -5.83 6.92
C GLU A 24 10.72 -5.69 6.24
N TYR A 25 9.63 -5.63 7.02
CA TYR A 25 8.28 -5.43 6.49
C TYR A 25 8.11 -4.06 5.83
N ALA A 26 8.59 -3.01 6.49
CA ALA A 26 8.54 -1.66 5.94
C ALA A 26 9.37 -1.56 4.64
N GLU A 27 10.56 -2.16 4.59
CA GLU A 27 11.36 -2.22 3.37
C GLU A 27 10.65 -2.96 2.23
N ALA A 28 10.05 -4.12 2.52
CA ALA A 28 9.34 -4.90 1.51
C ALA A 28 8.15 -4.12 0.94
N LEU A 29 7.40 -3.42 1.80
CA LEU A 29 6.32 -2.53 1.38
C LEU A 29 6.83 -1.36 0.52
N ASP A 30 7.93 -0.71 0.90
CA ASP A 30 8.48 0.41 0.10
C ASP A 30 8.87 -0.04 -1.31
N ARG A 31 9.50 -1.21 -1.45
CA ARG A 31 9.83 -1.81 -2.75
C ARG A 31 8.57 -2.10 -3.58
N LEU A 32 7.51 -2.57 -2.93
CA LEU A 32 6.23 -2.82 -3.59
C LEU A 32 5.58 -1.52 -4.06
N LEU A 33 5.65 -0.45 -3.26
CA LEU A 33 5.15 0.87 -3.65
C LEU A 33 5.92 1.46 -4.83
N GLU A 34 7.25 1.33 -4.84
CA GLU A 34 8.08 1.75 -5.97
C GLU A 34 7.77 0.96 -7.24
N ARG A 35 7.53 -0.35 -7.11
CA ARG A 35 7.03 -1.18 -8.21
C ARG A 35 5.67 -0.68 -8.72
N GLY A 36 4.72 -0.45 -7.82
CA GLY A 36 3.38 0.06 -8.15
C GLY A 36 3.38 1.44 -8.81
N ARG A 37 4.38 2.29 -8.53
CA ARG A 37 4.58 3.58 -9.24
C ARG A 37 4.95 3.40 -10.70
N ARG A 38 5.66 2.33 -11.04
CA ARG A 38 6.13 2.04 -12.40
C ARG A 38 5.08 1.30 -13.23
N GLU A 39 4.18 0.58 -12.55
CA GLU A 39 3.10 -0.15 -13.18
C GLU A 39 1.96 0.81 -13.59
N ARG A 40 1.51 0.70 -14.84
CA ARG A 40 0.47 1.58 -15.43
C ARG A 40 -0.97 1.29 -14.97
N PHE A 41 -1.17 0.38 -14.02
CA PHE A 41 -2.51 -0.03 -13.62
C PHE A 41 -3.23 1.10 -12.85
N ALA A 42 -4.40 1.49 -13.39
CA ALA A 42 -5.30 2.48 -12.83
C ALA A 42 -6.26 1.84 -11.80
N ALA A 43 -6.80 2.66 -10.91
CA ALA A 43 -7.37 2.29 -9.61
C ALA A 43 -8.55 1.30 -9.66
N LEU A 44 -8.55 0.36 -8.70
CA LEU A 44 -9.69 -0.51 -8.35
C LEU A 44 -10.70 0.17 -7.41
N LEU A 45 -10.37 1.35 -6.88
CA LEU A 45 -11.17 2.08 -5.89
C LEU A 45 -12.01 3.16 -6.57
N SER A 46 -13.24 3.32 -6.11
CA SER A 46 -14.06 4.50 -6.39
C SER A 46 -13.45 5.76 -5.75
N GLU A 47 -13.89 6.95 -6.19
CA GLU A 47 -13.42 8.24 -5.66
C GLU A 47 -13.59 8.35 -4.14
N ALA A 48 -14.76 7.94 -3.63
CA ALA A 48 -15.07 7.97 -2.20
C ALA A 48 -14.18 7.01 -1.39
N GLU A 49 -13.90 5.82 -1.91
CA GLU A 49 -13.01 4.85 -1.25
C GLU A 49 -11.56 5.35 -1.25
N ALA A 50 -11.10 5.93 -2.36
CA ALA A 50 -9.77 6.51 -2.46
C ALA A 50 -9.58 7.66 -1.46
N TYR A 51 -10.58 8.55 -1.32
CA TYR A 51 -10.55 9.63 -0.34
C TYR A 51 -10.55 9.09 1.11
N ALA A 52 -11.44 8.15 1.42
CA ALA A 52 -11.50 7.54 2.75
C ALA A 52 -10.18 6.83 3.12
N ALA A 53 -9.57 6.12 2.17
CA ALA A 53 -8.26 5.49 2.36
C ALA A 53 -7.16 6.53 2.61
N ALA A 54 -7.15 7.63 1.83
CA ALA A 54 -6.18 8.72 2.01
C ALA A 54 -6.29 9.36 3.41
N GLU A 55 -7.50 9.65 3.87
CA GLU A 55 -7.76 10.21 5.20
C GLU A 55 -7.28 9.28 6.32
N LEU A 56 -7.61 7.99 6.24
CA LEU A 56 -7.20 7.00 7.25
C LEU A 56 -5.69 6.87 7.32
N LEU A 57 -5.02 6.78 6.17
CA LEU A 57 -3.56 6.72 6.08
C LEU A 57 -2.90 8.00 6.60
N GLY A 58 -3.47 9.16 6.29
CA GLY A 58 -2.98 10.45 6.80
C GLY A 58 -3.08 10.56 8.32
N ARG A 59 -4.21 10.13 8.91
CA ARG A 59 -4.36 10.08 10.38
C ARG A 59 -3.41 9.09 11.03
N PHE A 60 -3.26 7.90 10.44
CA PHE A 60 -2.28 6.91 10.91
C PHE A 60 -0.86 7.48 10.88
N ALA A 61 -0.48 8.18 9.81
CA ALA A 61 0.84 8.79 9.69
C ALA A 61 1.16 9.81 10.80
N GLN A 62 0.16 10.51 11.34
CA GLN A 62 0.33 11.51 12.39
C GLN A 62 0.60 10.89 13.78
N LEU A 63 0.24 9.62 14.00
CA LEU A 63 0.43 8.97 15.30
C LEU A 63 1.92 8.83 15.65
N GLU A 64 2.75 8.53 14.65
CA GLU A 64 4.20 8.37 14.82
C GLU A 64 4.95 8.86 13.56
N PRO A 65 5.22 10.17 13.43
CA PRO A 65 5.73 10.77 12.20
C PRO A 65 7.10 10.25 11.73
N HIS A 66 7.85 9.63 12.63
CA HIS A 66 9.19 9.08 12.35
C HIS A 66 9.18 7.57 12.15
N GLY A 67 8.04 6.89 12.36
CA GLY A 67 7.89 5.46 12.12
C GLY A 67 7.91 5.15 10.62
N ALA A 68 8.67 4.14 10.21
CA ALA A 68 8.83 3.79 8.80
C ALA A 68 7.47 3.50 8.12
N LEU A 69 6.59 2.75 8.77
CA LEU A 69 5.24 2.46 8.25
C LEU A 69 4.36 3.72 8.15
N ASN A 70 4.49 4.65 9.10
CA ASN A 70 3.74 5.90 9.11
C ASN A 70 4.19 6.82 7.97
N GLN A 71 5.48 6.84 7.65
CA GLN A 71 6.02 7.57 6.49
C GLN A 71 5.56 6.97 5.16
N LEU A 72 5.47 5.64 5.07
CA LEU A 72 4.87 4.97 3.91
C LEU A 72 3.39 5.32 3.77
N ALA A 73 2.64 5.32 4.88
CA ALA A 73 1.24 5.73 4.90
C ALA A 73 1.05 7.19 4.47
N ALA A 74 1.88 8.12 4.95
CA ALA A 74 1.87 9.52 4.50
C ALA A 74 2.09 9.64 2.99
N SER A 75 3.09 8.89 2.47
CA SER A 75 3.43 8.88 1.06
C SER A 75 2.32 8.29 0.18
N LEU A 76 1.58 7.32 0.69
CA LEU A 76 0.40 6.76 0.02
C LEU A 76 -0.79 7.72 0.04
N ALA A 77 -1.08 8.31 1.20
CA ALA A 77 -2.14 9.31 1.35
C ALA A 77 -1.93 10.48 0.37
N SER A 78 -0.72 11.04 0.34
CA SER A 78 -0.36 12.12 -0.58
C SER A 78 -0.59 11.75 -2.05
N ARG A 79 -0.21 10.53 -2.46
CA ARG A 79 -0.44 10.03 -3.83
C ARG A 79 -1.92 9.88 -4.17
N LEU A 80 -2.74 9.42 -3.22
CA LEU A 80 -4.18 9.31 -3.41
C LEU A 80 -4.82 10.69 -3.55
N TYR A 81 -4.49 11.65 -2.68
CA TYR A 81 -4.96 13.04 -2.82
C TYR A 81 -4.55 13.66 -4.16
N SER A 82 -3.29 13.51 -4.57
CA SER A 82 -2.82 14.02 -5.87
C SER A 82 -3.58 13.42 -7.06
N ARG A 83 -4.00 12.15 -6.98
CA ARG A 83 -4.83 11.51 -8.02
C ARG A 83 -6.27 12.01 -8.02
N LEU A 84 -6.79 12.43 -6.87
CA LEU A 84 -8.11 13.03 -6.72
C LEU A 84 -8.13 14.52 -7.12
N GLY A 85 -6.96 15.15 -7.30
CA GLY A 85 -6.84 16.59 -7.56
C GLY A 85 -7.03 17.46 -6.32
N ALA A 86 -6.83 16.88 -5.13
CA ALA A 86 -6.92 17.54 -3.82
C ALA A 86 -5.54 17.97 -3.29
#